data_AF-A0A164RC13-F1
#
_entry.id   AF-A0A164RC13-F1
#
_cell.length_a   1.000
_cell.length_b   1.000
_cell.length_c   1.000
_cell.angle_alpha   90.00
_cell.angle_beta   90.00
_cell.angle_gamma   90.00
#
_symmetry.space_group_name_H-M   'P 1'
#
loop_
_entity.id
_entity.type
_entity.pdbx_description
1 polymer ?
#
loop_
_entity_poly.entity_id
_entity_poly.type
_entity_poly.pdbx_seq_one_letter_code
_entity_poly.pdbx_strand_id
1 'polypeptide(L)'
;MGRRGYPPEFRRKVLYLLESGRKVADIARDLEISDQTIYAWRRRDRIDNGPEPGLTSGEEAELVAARKRIAELETELAVHRRASEFWGQWCPQEAVRSDRGGGQ
;
A
#
# COMPACT_ATOMS: atom_id res chain seq x y z
N MET A 1 -17.19 -6.13 1.02
CA MET A 1 -17.13 -7.50 1.59
C MET A 1 -15.69 -8.00 1.45
N GLY A 2 -14.98 -8.20 2.56
CA GLY A 2 -13.66 -8.81 2.53
C GLY A 2 -13.79 -10.25 2.03
N ARG A 3 -13.15 -10.58 0.90
CA ARG A 3 -13.13 -11.96 0.41
C ARG A 3 -12.49 -12.81 1.51
N ARG A 4 -13.23 -13.77 2.08
CA ARG A 4 -12.68 -14.80 2.97
C ARG A 4 -11.70 -15.63 2.14
N GLY A 5 -10.44 -15.19 2.11
CA GLY A 5 -9.36 -15.95 1.54
C GLY A 5 -9.01 -17.14 2.42
N TYR A 6 -8.24 -18.07 1.87
CA TYR A 6 -7.69 -19.18 2.64
C TYR A 6 -6.72 -18.65 3.72
N PRO A 7 -6.70 -19.25 4.92
CA PRO A 7 -5.75 -18.89 5.97
C PRO A 7 -4.29 -19.04 5.50
N PRO A 8 -3.37 -18.19 5.98
CA PRO A 8 -1.95 -18.28 5.60
C PRO A 8 -1.32 -19.62 6.00
N GLU A 9 -1.71 -20.17 7.15
CA GLU A 9 -1.33 -21.52 7.61
C GLU A 9 -1.69 -22.61 6.59
N PHE A 10 -2.89 -22.52 5.99
CA PHE A 10 -3.36 -23.47 5.00
C PHE A 10 -2.54 -23.38 3.72
N ARG A 11 -2.31 -22.16 3.23
CA ARG A 11 -1.45 -21.92 2.07
C ARG A 11 -0.02 -22.47 2.29
N ARG A 12 0.58 -22.25 3.46
CA ARG A 12 1.91 -22.78 3.80
C ARG A 12 1.96 -24.31 3.75
N LYS A 13 0.95 -24.98 4.30
CA LYS A 13 0.86 -26.46 4.23
C LYS A 13 0.75 -26.96 2.79
N VAL A 14 -0.03 -26.28 1.95
CA VAL A 14 -0.15 -26.64 0.51
C VAL A 14 1.19 -26.47 -0.21
N LEU A 15 1.91 -25.38 0.05
CA LEU A 15 3.24 -25.15 -0.54
C LEU A 15 4.25 -26.21 -0.08
N TYR A 16 4.24 -26.56 1.21
CA TYR A 16 5.07 -27.64 1.74
C TYR A 16 4.80 -28.99 1.05
N LEU A 17 3.54 -29.32 0.77
CA LEU A 17 3.19 -30.53 0.02
C LEU A 17 3.74 -30.50 -1.40
N LEU A 18 3.73 -29.34 -2.08
CA LEU A 18 4.35 -29.20 -3.40
C LEU A 18 5.87 -29.39 -3.35
N GLU A 19 6.54 -28.85 -2.34
CA GLU A 19 7.99 -29.02 -2.15
C GLU A 19 8.36 -30.49 -1.89
N SER A 20 7.49 -31.25 -1.23
CA SER A 20 7.65 -32.70 -1.05
C SER A 20 7.50 -33.52 -2.34
N GLY A 21 7.23 -32.87 -3.49
CA GLY A 21 7.15 -33.50 -4.81
C GLY A 21 5.76 -33.95 -5.22
N ARG A 22 4.72 -33.67 -4.43
CA ARG A 22 3.31 -33.93 -4.81
C ARG A 22 2.90 -33.07 -6.00
N LYS A 23 2.09 -33.63 -6.90
CA LYS A 23 1.56 -32.89 -8.05
C LYS A 23 0.42 -31.96 -7.61
N VAL A 24 0.32 -30.81 -8.28
CA VAL A 24 -0.75 -29.82 -8.05
C VAL A 24 -2.14 -30.44 -8.16
N ALA A 25 -2.39 -31.22 -9.22
CA ALA A 25 -3.68 -31.87 -9.47
C ALA A 25 -4.11 -32.85 -8.36
N ASP A 26 -3.15 -33.52 -7.72
CA ASP A 26 -3.46 -34.43 -6.61
C ASP A 26 -3.84 -33.63 -5.36
N ILE A 27 -3.07 -32.59 -5.04
CA ILE A 27 -3.36 -31.73 -3.88
C ILE A 27 -4.68 -30.99 -4.05
N ALA A 28 -4.96 -30.48 -5.25
CA ALA A 28 -6.20 -29.79 -5.57
C ALA A 28 -7.43 -30.68 -5.38
N ARG A 29 -7.33 -31.94 -5.86
CA ARG A 29 -8.37 -32.95 -5.70
C ARG A 29 -8.56 -33.35 -4.24
N ASP A 30 -7.46 -33.58 -3.51
CA ASP A 30 -7.51 -34.00 -2.09
C ASP A 30 -8.09 -32.90 -1.18
N LEU A 31 -7.84 -31.63 -1.50
CA LEU A 31 -8.26 -30.48 -0.70
C LEU A 31 -9.49 -29.77 -1.26
N GLU A 32 -10.05 -30.26 -2.37
CA GLU A 32 -11.17 -29.67 -3.11
C GLU A 32 -10.97 -28.17 -3.44
N ILE A 33 -9.75 -27.79 -3.80
CA ILE A 33 -9.39 -26.42 -4.20
C ILE A 33 -9.02 -26.39 -5.68
N SER A 34 -9.18 -25.22 -6.32
CA SER A 34 -8.78 -25.04 -7.71
C SER A 34 -7.27 -25.11 -7.88
N ASP A 35 -6.81 -25.89 -8.86
CA ASP A 35 -5.41 -25.92 -9.32
C ASP A 35 -4.84 -24.51 -9.53
N GLN A 36 -5.63 -23.60 -10.11
CA GLN A 36 -5.22 -22.22 -10.39
C GLN A 36 -4.87 -21.47 -9.10
N THR A 37 -5.58 -21.72 -8.01
CA THR A 37 -5.29 -21.12 -6.70
C THR A 37 -3.94 -21.59 -6.18
N ILE A 38 -3.64 -22.89 -6.32
CA ILE A 38 -2.36 -23.47 -5.94
C ILE A 38 -1.22 -22.88 -6.80
N TYR A 39 -1.41 -22.77 -8.12
CA TYR A 39 -0.42 -22.15 -9.00
C TYR A 39 -0.14 -20.69 -8.64
N ALA A 40 -1.18 -19.92 -8.32
CA ALA A 40 -1.03 -18.53 -7.89
C ALA A 40 -0.21 -18.43 -6.58
N TRP A 41 -0.45 -19.32 -5.62
CA TRP A 41 0.32 -19.38 -4.38
C TRP A 41 1.78 -19.75 -4.60
N ARG A 42 2.05 -20.74 -5.46
CA ARG A 42 3.40 -21.16 -5.82
C ARG A 42 4.16 -20.02 -6.49
N ARG A 43 3.54 -19.31 -7.42
CA ARG A 43 4.16 -18.16 -8.08
C ARG A 43 4.51 -17.07 -7.09
N ARG A 44 3.59 -16.70 -6.20
CA ARG A 44 3.85 -15.67 -5.19
C ARG A 44 4.94 -16.09 -4.20
N ASP A 45 4.96 -17.36 -3.80
CA ASP A 45 6.04 -17.90 -2.96
C ASP A 45 7.41 -17.82 -3.65
N ARG A 46 7.49 -18.07 -4.96
CA ARG A 46 8.72 -17.89 -5.74
C ARG A 46 9.14 -16.43 -5.89
N ILE A 47 8.20 -15.48 -5.86
CA ILE A 47 8.54 -14.05 -5.85
C ILE A 47 9.06 -13.67 -4.46
N ASP A 48 8.37 -14.11 -3.40
CA ASP A 48 8.72 -13.78 -2.02
C ASP A 48 10.07 -14.40 -1.58
N ASN A 49 10.40 -15.62 -2.04
CA ASN A 49 11.66 -16.32 -1.72
C ASN A 49 12.83 -16.00 -2.68
N GLY A 50 12.64 -15.12 -3.68
CA GLY A 50 13.71 -14.64 -4.55
C GLY A 50 14.07 -15.41 -5.85
N PRO A 51 13.50 -16.58 -6.22
CA PRO A 51 13.80 -17.19 -7.53
C PRO A 51 13.07 -16.56 -8.73
N GLU A 52 12.09 -15.69 -8.54
CA GLU A 52 11.43 -14.92 -9.62
C GLU A 52 11.48 -13.41 -9.37
N PRO A 53 11.73 -12.57 -10.39
CA PRO A 53 11.67 -11.12 -10.26
C PRO A 53 10.22 -10.66 -10.03
N GLY A 54 10.00 -9.84 -8.99
CA GLY A 54 8.70 -9.25 -8.68
C GLY A 54 8.70 -8.50 -7.34
N LEU A 55 7.64 -7.74 -7.09
CA LEU A 55 7.38 -7.13 -5.78
C LEU A 55 6.93 -8.21 -4.80
N THR A 56 7.68 -8.36 -3.71
CA THR A 56 7.32 -9.24 -2.61
C THR A 56 6.04 -8.75 -1.95
N SER A 57 5.35 -9.66 -1.28
CA SER A 57 4.14 -9.34 -0.52
C SER A 57 4.39 -8.26 0.55
N GLY A 58 5.61 -8.20 1.10
CA GLY A 58 6.01 -7.17 2.07
C GLY A 58 6.16 -5.80 1.42
N GLU A 59 6.90 -5.71 0.31
CA GLU A 59 7.07 -4.46 -0.43
C GLU A 59 5.73 -3.90 -0.96
N GLU A 60 4.82 -4.78 -1.39
CA GLU A 60 3.48 -4.39 -1.81
C GLU A 60 2.68 -3.75 -0.65
N ALA A 61 2.77 -4.33 0.55
CA ALA A 61 2.10 -3.79 1.74
C ALA A 61 2.68 -2.42 2.15
N GLU A 62 4.00 -2.27 2.12
CA GLU A 62 4.68 -1.00 2.40
C GLU A 62 4.31 0.08 1.38
N LEU A 63 4.26 -0.26 0.09
CA LEU A 63 3.82 0.66 -0.97
C LEU A 63 2.39 1.14 -0.74
N VAL A 64 1.48 0.25 -0.35
CA VAL A 64 0.09 0.62 -0.03
C VAL A 64 0.04 1.54 1.19
N ALA A 65 0.78 1.23 2.26
CA ALA A 65 0.85 2.06 3.46
C ALA A 65 1.43 3.45 3.16
N ALA A 66 2.50 3.52 2.38
CA ALA A 66 3.12 4.77 1.96
C ALA A 66 2.16 5.62 1.11
N ARG A 67 1.49 5.03 0.11
CA ARG A 67 0.48 5.72 -0.71
C ARG A 67 -0.67 6.26 0.13
N LYS A 68 -1.14 5.50 1.12
CA LYS A 68 -2.18 5.96 2.04
C LYS A 68 -1.69 7.16 2.85
N ARG A 69 -0.47 7.11 3.39
CA ARG A 69 0.09 8.21 4.17
C ARG A 69 0.28 9.47 3.33
N ILE A 70 0.71 9.33 2.07
CA ILE A 70 0.83 10.45 1.13
C ILE A 70 -0.54 11.10 0.92
N ALA A 71 -1.59 10.31 0.65
CA ALA A 71 -2.94 10.85 0.45
C ALA A 71 -3.49 11.58 1.68
N GLU A 72 -3.23 11.06 2.89
CA GLU A 72 -3.58 11.72 4.15
C GLU A 72 -2.85 13.08 4.28
N LEU A 73 -1.55 13.09 4.05
CA LEU A 73 -0.73 14.31 4.11
C LEU A 73 -1.15 15.35 3.05
N GLU A 74 -1.45 14.93 1.83
CA GLU A 74 -1.96 15.81 0.79
C GLU A 74 -3.29 16.44 1.18
N THR A 75 -4.15 15.69 1.86
CA THR A 75 -5.42 16.20 2.39
C THR A 75 -5.19 17.23 3.49
N GLU A 76 -4.31 16.93 4.45
CA GLU A 76 -3.93 17.88 5.52
C GLU A 76 -3.35 19.17 4.92
N LEU A 77 -2.44 19.07 3.95
CA LEU A 77 -1.85 20.22 3.27
C LEU A 77 -2.90 21.05 2.53
N ALA A 78 -3.87 20.42 1.87
CA ALA A 78 -4.95 21.13 1.18
C ALA A 78 -5.81 21.94 2.17
N VAL A 79 -6.12 21.38 3.34
CA VAL A 79 -6.84 22.08 4.41
C VAL A 79 -6.03 23.26 4.93
N HIS A 80 -4.75 23.06 5.22
CA HIS A 80 -3.86 24.13 5.69
C HIS A 80 -3.74 25.28 4.68
N ARG A 81 -3.55 24.97 3.39
CA ARG A 81 -3.47 25.98 2.34
C ARG A 81 -4.77 26.79 2.25
N ARG A 82 -5.92 26.12 2.25
CA ARG A 82 -7.22 26.79 2.21
C ARG A 82 -7.44 27.69 3.43
N ALA A 83 -7.00 27.26 4.61
CA ALA A 83 -7.06 28.08 5.81
C ALA A 83 -6.15 29.32 5.71
N SER A 84 -4.90 29.15 5.26
CA SER A 84 -3.96 30.26 5.06
C SER A 84 -4.45 31.27 4.01
N GLU A 85 -5.05 30.79 2.92
CA GLU A 85 -5.68 31.64 1.89
C GLU A 85 -6.87 32.42 2.48
N PHE A 86 -7.73 31.75 3.24
CA PHE A 86 -8.84 32.39 3.92
C PHE A 86 -8.34 33.47 4.90
N TRP A 87 -7.29 33.18 5.69
CA TRP A 87 -6.67 34.15 6.58
C TRP A 87 -6.04 35.33 5.83
N GLY A 88 -5.34 35.09 4.72
CA GLY A 88 -4.75 36.16 3.89
C GLY A 88 -5.80 37.03 3.19
N GLN A 89 -7.00 36.49 2.90
CA GLN A 89 -8.12 37.28 2.39
C GLN A 89 -8.78 38.12 3.49
N TRP A 90 -8.85 37.60 4.73
CA TRP A 90 -9.54 38.27 5.85
C TRP A 90 -8.67 39.28 6.60
N CYS A 91 -7.36 39.05 6.65
CA CYS A 91 -6.38 40.03 7.07
C CYS A 91 -5.58 40.41 5.82
N PRO A 92 -5.96 41.49 5.10
CA PRO A 92 -5.05 42.10 4.15
C PRO A 92 -3.76 42.33 4.91
N GLN A 93 -2.66 41.74 4.45
CA GLN A 93 -1.37 41.96 5.08
C GLN A 93 -1.19 43.47 5.13
N GLU A 94 -1.29 44.05 6.33
CA GLU A 94 -1.15 45.49 6.50
C GLU A 94 0.21 45.79 5.92
N ALA A 95 0.17 46.42 4.75
CA ALA A 95 1.37 46.71 4.01
C ALA A 95 2.31 47.37 5.01
N VAL A 96 3.49 46.79 5.20
CA VAL A 96 4.62 47.48 5.81
C VAL A 96 4.96 48.64 4.86
N ARG A 97 4.09 49.65 4.84
CA ARG A 97 4.37 51.01 4.41
C ARG A 97 5.05 51.66 5.60
N SER A 98 6.29 51.25 5.82
CA SER A 98 7.28 52.13 6.42
C SER A 98 7.68 53.14 5.35
N ASP A 99 6.76 54.06 5.03
CA ASP A 99 7.13 55.36 4.49
C ASP A 99 6.55 56.43 5.41
N ARG A 100 7.41 56.91 6.31
CA ARG A 100 7.40 58.25 6.89
C ARG A 100 8.86 58.48 7.26
N GLY A 101 9.63 59.21 6.46
CA GLY A 101 9.36 60.59 6.08
C GLY A 101 10.28 61.45 6.95
N GLY A 102 11.18 62.16 6.28
CA GLY A 102 12.35 62.82 6.87
C GLY A 102 12.08 63.81 8.00
N GLY A 103 13.18 64.13 8.69
CA GLY A 103 13.19 65.15 9.73
C GLY A 103 14.62 65.51 10.14
N GLN A 104 15.13 66.57 9.50
CA GLN A 104 16.29 67.42 9.78
C GLN A 104 17.69 66.86 9.51
#